data_AF-A0A9E4B5K6-F1
#
_entry.id   AF-A0A9E4B5K6-F1
#
_cell.length_a   1.000
_cell.length_b   1.000
_cell.length_c   1.000
_cell.angle_alpha   90.00
_cell.angle_beta   90.00
_cell.angle_gamma   90.00
#
_symmetry.space_group_name_H-M   'P 1'
#
loop_
_entity.id
_entity.type
_entity.pdbx_description
1 polymer ?
#
loop_
_entity_poly.entity_id
_entity_poly.type
_entity_poly.pdbx_seq_one_letter_code
_entity_poly.pdbx_strand_id
1 'polypeptide(L)'
;MAKKKLVVVGDRVLIEPAAGEERTKIGLYLPSSAVDQQAVRAGTVVAVGPGNPLGPPSEPDEEPWRDGVAEPRYSPMQAREGDHALFFRKAAVEITFEGKPYLVVSQGAILALVRDEETVTPETSPEDDETYEF
;
A
#
# COMPACT_ATOMS: atom_id res chain seq x y z
N MET A 1 -20.35 17.19 13.74
CA MET A 1 -18.91 17.27 13.41
C MET A 1 -18.71 16.58 12.07
N ALA A 2 -18.15 17.26 11.07
CA ALA A 2 -17.88 16.64 9.78
C ALA A 2 -16.83 15.53 9.95
N LYS A 3 -17.13 14.32 9.46
CA LYS A 3 -16.23 13.16 9.49
C LYS A 3 -15.03 13.48 8.59
N LYS A 4 -13.86 13.74 9.17
CA LYS A 4 -12.67 14.10 8.37
C LYS A 4 -12.11 12.81 7.76
N LYS A 5 -12.00 12.75 6.44
CA LYS A 5 -11.41 11.61 5.73
C LYS A 5 -9.92 11.86 5.55
N LEU A 6 -9.08 10.93 6.00
CA LEU A 6 -7.65 10.97 5.70
C LEU A 6 -7.45 10.45 4.27
N VAL A 7 -6.77 11.24 3.43
CA VAL A 7 -6.45 10.87 2.05
C VAL A 7 -4.95 10.71 1.93
N VAL A 8 -4.52 9.58 1.38
CA VAL A 8 -3.11 9.26 1.18
C VAL A 8 -2.67 9.74 -0.21
N VAL A 9 -1.51 10.39 -0.30
CA VAL A 9 -1.02 11.03 -1.53
C VAL A 9 0.23 10.34 -2.03
N GLY A 10 0.28 10.09 -3.34
CA GLY A 10 1.39 9.44 -4.04
C GLY A 10 1.39 7.93 -3.87
N ASP A 11 2.59 7.35 -3.78
CA ASP A 11 2.87 5.93 -3.57
C ASP A 11 2.85 5.52 -2.09
N ARG A 12 2.15 6.27 -1.24
CA ARG A 12 2.13 6.04 0.21
C ARG A 12 1.01 5.11 0.62
N VAL A 13 1.20 4.47 1.76
CA VAL A 13 0.26 3.55 2.40
C VAL A 13 0.10 3.98 3.85
N LEU A 14 -1.15 4.08 4.29
CA LEU A 14 -1.52 4.33 5.68
C LEU A 14 -1.71 2.99 6.39
N ILE A 15 -1.02 2.83 7.50
CA ILE A 15 -0.97 1.59 8.26
C ILE A 15 -1.35 1.90 9.71
N GLU A 16 -2.23 1.09 10.28
CA GLU A 16 -2.49 1.06 11.71
C GLU A 16 -1.47 0.11 12.37
N PRO A 17 -0.68 0.57 13.35
CA PRO A 17 0.31 -0.27 14.02
C PRO A 17 -0.38 -1.42 14.76
N ALA A 18 0.20 -2.63 14.68
CA ALA A 18 -0.31 -3.76 15.45
C ALA A 18 -0.12 -3.50 16.96
N ALA A 19 -1.22 -3.57 17.72
CA ALA A 19 -1.20 -3.34 19.17
C ALA A 19 -0.46 -4.48 19.89
N GLY A 20 0.82 -4.31 20.19
CA GLY A 20 1.58 -5.29 20.98
C GLY A 20 3.11 -5.21 20.91
N GLU A 21 3.69 -4.52 19.93
CA GLU A 21 5.14 -4.55 19.68
C GLU A 21 5.98 -3.63 20.59
N GLU A 22 5.37 -2.64 21.26
CA GLU A 22 6.11 -1.63 22.05
C GLU A 22 6.35 -2.00 23.51
N ARG A 23 5.84 -3.13 23.98
CA ARG A 23 6.11 -3.60 25.35
C ARG A 23 6.77 -4.97 25.31
N THR A 24 8.09 -4.99 25.13
CA THR A 24 8.88 -6.06 25.72
C THR A 24 8.62 -6.01 27.23
N LYS A 25 7.77 -6.92 27.70
CA LYS A 25 7.68 -7.25 29.12
C LYS A 25 9.10 -7.51 29.56
N ILE A 26 9.52 -6.91 30.67
CA ILE A 26 10.84 -7.02 31.32
C ILE A 26 11.74 -5.83 30.95
N GLY A 27 12.02 -4.99 31.95
CA GLY A 27 12.92 -3.84 31.90
C GLY A 27 14.40 -4.22 31.73
N LEU A 28 14.69 -5.08 30.77
CA LEU A 28 16.04 -5.46 30.37
C LEU A 28 16.45 -4.57 29.20
N TYR A 29 17.54 -3.83 29.37
CA TYR A 29 18.13 -3.02 28.30
C TYR A 29 18.69 -3.95 27.22
N LEU A 30 18.14 -3.86 26.01
CA LEU A 30 18.65 -4.60 24.85
C LEU A 30 19.95 -3.92 24.36
N PRO A 31 21.03 -4.67 24.10
CA PRO A 31 22.22 -4.11 23.46
C PRO A 31 21.85 -3.57 22.07
N SER A 32 22.63 -2.62 21.55
CA SER A 32 22.35 -1.94 20.27
C SER A 32 22.10 -2.90 19.11
N SER A 33 22.72 -4.10 19.13
CA SER A 33 22.54 -5.17 18.15
C SER A 33 21.15 -5.80 18.12
N ALA A 34 20.37 -5.74 19.19
CA ALA A 34 19.03 -6.30 19.25
C ALA A 34 17.93 -5.29 18.87
N VAL A 35 18.24 -3.98 18.92
CA VAL A 35 17.38 -2.92 18.36
C VAL A 35 17.30 -3.04 16.83
N ASP A 36 18.38 -3.49 16.18
CA ASP A 36 18.39 -3.76 14.73
C ASP A 36 17.48 -4.94 14.34
N GLN A 37 17.23 -5.91 15.25
CA GLN A 37 16.23 -6.96 14.98
C GLN A 37 14.79 -6.44 15.04
N GLN A 38 14.54 -5.32 15.75
CA GLN A 38 13.26 -4.59 15.74
C GLN A 38 13.21 -3.50 14.65
N ALA A 39 14.10 -3.56 13.65
CA ALA A 39 14.08 -2.62 12.52
C ALA A 39 12.84 -2.80 11.63
N VAL A 40 12.20 -3.97 11.69
CA VAL A 40 10.96 -4.27 10.96
C VAL A 40 9.79 -4.17 11.94
N ARG A 41 8.69 -3.55 11.49
CA ARG A 41 7.41 -3.50 12.20
C ARG A 41 6.32 -4.10 11.32
N ALA A 42 5.26 -4.56 11.98
CA ALA A 42 4.05 -5.04 11.32
C ALA A 42 2.86 -4.10 11.59
N GLY A 43 1.95 -4.01 10.64
CA GLY A 43 0.69 -3.29 10.81
C GLY A 43 -0.35 -3.63 9.77
N THR A 44 -1.55 -3.10 9.93
CA THR A 44 -2.69 -3.35 9.03
C THR A 44 -2.89 -2.16 8.12
N VAL A 45 -2.99 -2.37 6.81
CA VAL A 45 -3.21 -1.30 5.84
C VAL A 45 -4.65 -0.78 5.93
N VAL A 46 -4.79 0.53 6.15
CA VAL A 46 -6.09 1.21 6.28
C VAL A 46 -6.46 1.95 5.01
N ALA A 47 -5.49 2.53 4.32
CA ALA A 47 -5.71 3.27 3.09
C ALA A 47 -4.46 3.25 2.21
N VAL A 48 -4.66 3.29 0.90
CA VAL A 48 -3.58 3.34 -0.09
C VAL A 48 -3.68 4.61 -0.93
N GLY A 49 -2.55 5.14 -1.34
CA GLY A 49 -2.48 6.27 -2.25
C GLY A 49 -2.80 5.86 -3.71
N PRO A 50 -2.90 6.84 -4.62
CA PRO A 50 -3.18 6.58 -6.05
C PRO A 50 -2.02 5.89 -6.79
N GLY A 51 -0.84 5.75 -6.18
CA GLY A 51 0.33 5.13 -6.81
C GLY A 51 1.25 6.13 -7.50
N ASN A 52 2.23 5.60 -8.22
CA ASN A 52 3.21 6.40 -8.94
C ASN A 52 2.63 6.77 -10.32
N PRO A 53 2.54 8.06 -10.69
CA PRO A 53 2.15 8.45 -12.03
C PRO A 53 3.14 7.85 -13.04
N LEU A 54 2.65 7.00 -13.93
CA LEU A 54 3.40 6.67 -15.13
C LEU A 54 3.39 7.93 -16.00
N GLY A 55 4.53 8.22 -16.62
CA GLY A 55 4.64 9.34 -17.55
C GLY A 55 3.55 9.26 -18.63
N PRO A 56 3.27 10.38 -19.32
CA PRO A 56 2.31 10.38 -20.41
C PRO A 56 2.67 9.24 -21.38
N PRO A 57 1.66 8.54 -21.94
CA PRO A 57 1.91 7.48 -22.91
C PRO A 57 2.88 8.02 -23.96
N SER A 58 3.93 7.25 -24.26
CA SER A 58 4.96 7.64 -25.24
C SER A 58 4.47 7.58 -26.69
N GLU A 59 3.16 7.41 -26.87
CA GLU A 59 2.48 7.44 -28.15
C GLU A 59 1.40 8.53 -28.05
N PRO A 60 1.57 9.66 -28.76
CA PRO A 60 0.40 10.40 -29.19
C PRO A 60 -0.33 9.50 -30.19
N ASP A 61 -1.23 8.66 -29.71
CA ASP A 61 -2.40 8.27 -30.51
C ASP A 61 -3.29 9.52 -30.67
N GLU A 62 -2.72 10.55 -31.29
CA GLU A 62 -3.32 11.84 -31.59
C GLU A 62 -4.24 11.64 -32.79
N GLU A 63 -5.44 11.14 -32.54
CA GLU A 63 -6.58 11.53 -33.37
C GLU A 63 -6.83 13.03 -33.12
N PRO A 64 -6.61 13.95 -34.09
CA PRO A 64 -6.62 15.41 -33.87
C PRO A 64 -7.95 16.01 -33.37
N TRP A 65 -8.97 15.17 -33.23
CA TRP A 65 -10.34 15.49 -32.83
C TRP A 65 -10.66 15.07 -31.39
N ARG A 66 -9.77 14.33 -30.70
CA ARG A 66 -9.96 13.97 -29.30
C ARG A 66 -9.50 15.11 -28.39
N ASP A 67 -10.45 15.93 -27.94
CA ASP A 67 -10.31 16.83 -26.78
C ASP A 67 -10.24 16.02 -25.47
N GLY A 68 -9.29 15.09 -25.37
CA GLY A 68 -9.11 14.23 -24.21
C GLY A 68 -7.77 14.52 -23.56
N VAL A 69 -7.77 15.24 -22.44
CA VAL A 69 -6.60 15.32 -21.56
C VAL A 69 -6.23 13.89 -21.19
N ALA A 70 -5.05 13.42 -21.62
CA ALA A 70 -4.58 12.07 -21.33
C ALA A 70 -4.68 11.82 -19.83
N GLU A 71 -5.58 10.92 -19.42
CA GLU A 71 -5.76 10.58 -18.01
C GLU A 71 -4.44 10.04 -17.48
N PRO A 72 -3.91 10.57 -16.35
CA PRO A 72 -2.68 10.07 -15.77
C PRO A 72 -2.83 8.58 -15.45
N ARG A 73 -2.10 7.72 -16.17
CA ARG A 73 -2.08 6.29 -15.88
C ARG A 73 -1.19 6.08 -14.65
N TYR A 74 -1.73 5.56 -13.56
CA TYR A 74 -0.94 5.24 -12.38
C TYR A 74 -0.49 3.79 -12.41
N SER A 75 0.72 3.51 -11.93
CA SER A 75 1.09 2.14 -11.61
C SER A 75 0.24 1.69 -10.41
N PRO A 76 -0.46 0.55 -10.50
CA PRO A 76 -1.34 0.11 -9.43
C PRO A 76 -0.56 -0.12 -8.13
N MET A 77 -1.16 0.28 -7.01
CA MET A 77 -0.60 -0.02 -5.71
C MET A 77 -0.59 -1.54 -5.49
N GLN A 78 0.53 -2.07 -5.00
CA GLN A 78 0.62 -3.49 -4.66
C GLN A 78 -0.15 -3.82 -3.39
N ALA A 79 -0.18 -2.88 -2.44
CA ALA A 79 -0.94 -3.00 -1.19
C ALA A 79 -2.43 -2.77 -1.42
N ARG A 80 -3.26 -3.51 -0.68
CA ARG A 80 -4.71 -3.34 -0.62
C ARG A 80 -5.14 -2.97 0.79
N GLU A 81 -6.28 -2.31 0.92
CA GLU A 81 -6.90 -2.08 2.23
C GLU A 81 -7.18 -3.43 2.91
N GLY A 82 -6.78 -3.58 4.17
CA GLY A 82 -6.86 -4.83 4.92
C GLY A 82 -5.63 -5.73 4.85
N ASP A 83 -4.66 -5.47 3.96
CA ASP A 83 -3.40 -6.25 3.93
C ASP A 83 -2.61 -6.07 5.23
N HIS A 84 -1.94 -7.13 5.69
CA HIS A 84 -0.95 -7.03 6.77
C HIS A 84 0.43 -6.73 6.18
N ALA A 85 0.93 -5.52 6.41
CA ALA A 85 2.19 -5.05 5.84
C ALA A 85 3.36 -5.18 6.83
N LEU A 86 4.47 -5.72 6.34
CA LEU A 86 5.77 -5.74 7.00
C LEU A 86 6.66 -4.67 6.37
N PHE A 87 7.19 -3.75 7.16
CA PHE A 87 7.97 -2.62 6.65
C PHE A 87 9.06 -2.19 7.62
N PHE A 88 10.05 -1.45 7.13
CA PHE A 88 11.09 -0.89 7.98
C PHE A 88 10.57 0.27 8.83
N ARG A 89 10.79 0.22 10.14
CA ARG A 89 10.47 1.30 11.08
C ARG A 89 11.12 2.63 10.67
N LYS A 90 12.36 2.60 10.18
CA LYS A 90 13.10 3.80 9.75
C LYS A 90 12.44 4.52 8.56
N ALA A 91 11.66 3.81 7.76
CA ALA A 91 10.96 4.36 6.61
C ALA A 91 9.50 4.75 6.93
N ALA A 92 9.04 4.50 8.16
CA ALA A 92 7.69 4.83 8.60
C ALA A 92 7.65 6.19 9.29
N VAL A 93 6.65 6.98 8.95
CA VAL A 93 6.36 8.27 9.60
C VAL A 93 5.14 8.11 10.50
N GLU A 94 5.30 8.37 11.80
CA GLU A 94 4.20 8.29 12.77
C GLU A 94 3.38 9.59 12.73
N ILE A 95 2.06 9.47 12.56
CA ILE A 95 1.12 10.58 12.58
C ILE A 95 0.00 10.29 13.57
N THR A 96 -0.52 11.32 14.23
CA THR A 96 -1.73 11.19 15.06
C THR A 96 -2.88 11.90 14.37
N PHE A 97 -3.95 11.17 14.10
CA PHE A 97 -5.17 11.71 13.50
C PHE A 97 -6.39 11.32 14.33
N GLU A 98 -7.19 12.31 14.73
CA GLU A 98 -8.37 12.12 15.59
C GLU A 98 -8.08 11.33 16.89
N GLY A 99 -6.87 11.49 17.44
CA GLY A 99 -6.44 10.80 18.66
C GLY A 99 -6.01 9.34 18.47
N LYS A 100 -5.96 8.86 17.22
CA LYS A 100 -5.44 7.53 16.87
C LYS A 100 -4.06 7.65 16.20
N PRO A 101 -3.08 6.83 16.61
CA PRO A 101 -1.79 6.77 15.94
C PRO A 101 -1.89 5.97 14.64
N TYR A 102 -1.29 6.51 13.58
CA TYR A 102 -1.14 5.86 12.28
C TYR A 102 0.32 5.95 11.83
N LEU A 103 0.71 5.04 10.95
CA LEU A 103 2.01 4.99 10.30
C LEU A 103 1.81 5.24 8.81
N VAL A 104 2.62 6.12 8.23
CA VAL A 104 2.64 6.35 6.79
C VAL A 104 3.94 5.79 6.24
N VAL A 105 3.84 4.90 5.26
CA VAL A 105 4.98 4.18 4.68
C VAL A 105 4.89 4.28 3.15
N SER A 106 6.02 4.51 2.46
CA SER A 106 6.05 4.42 0.99
C SER A 106 5.95 2.96 0.56
N GLN A 107 5.26 2.69 -0.55
CA GLN A 107 5.15 1.35 -1.12
C GLN A 107 6.52 0.69 -1.33
N GLY A 108 7.56 1.45 -1.72
CA GLY A 108 8.91 0.91 -1.92
C GLY A 108 9.62 0.46 -0.63
N ALA A 109 9.12 0.85 0.54
CA ALA A 109 9.67 0.47 1.84
C ALA A 109 8.91 -0.70 2.50
N ILE A 110 7.83 -1.17 1.88
CA ILE A 110 7.12 -2.37 2.30
C ILE A 110 7.90 -3.59 1.81
N LEU A 111 8.22 -4.50 2.73
CA LEU A 111 9.00 -5.70 2.47
C LEU A 111 8.12 -6.86 2.03
N ALA A 112 6.97 -7.00 2.68
CA ALA A 112 6.03 -8.07 2.40
C ALA A 112 4.61 -7.64 2.78
N LEU A 113 3.64 -8.22 2.08
CA LEU A 113 2.21 -8.10 2.35
C LEU A 113 1.69 -9.51 2.62
N VAL A 114 1.05 -9.69 3.76
CA VAL A 114 0.38 -10.93 4.14
C VAL A 114 -1.11 -10.75 3.86
N ARG A 115 -1.66 -11.70 3.10
CA ARG A 115 -3.08 -11.80 2.77
C ARG A 115 -3.55 -13.17 3.16
N ASP A 116 -4.70 -13.25 3.81
CA ASP A 116 -5.35 -14.53 4.00
C ASP A 116 -5.88 -15.03 2.65
N GLU A 117 -5.52 -16.26 2.28
CA GLU A 117 -5.75 -16.83 0.93
C GLU A 117 -7.24 -16.97 0.54
N GLU A 118 -8.18 -16.71 1.45
CA GLU A 118 -9.62 -16.85 1.23
C GLU A 118 -10.21 -15.78 0.28
N THR A 119 -9.41 -14.81 -0.17
CA THR A 119 -9.82 -13.75 -1.12
C THR A 119 -9.11 -13.80 -2.47
N VAL A 120 -8.30 -14.82 -2.73
CA VAL A 120 -7.73 -15.05 -4.08
C VAL A 120 -8.74 -15.86 -4.90
N THR A 121 -9.88 -15.25 -5.24
CA THR A 121 -10.62 -15.70 -6.42
C THR A 121 -9.85 -15.18 -7.64
N PRO A 122 -9.29 -16.06 -8.50
CA PRO A 122 -8.79 -15.65 -9.79
C PRO A 122 -10.01 -15.43 -10.70
N GLU A 123 -10.66 -14.28 -10.61
CA GLU A 123 -11.55 -13.86 -11.68
C GLU A 123 -10.71 -13.11 -12.72
N THR A 124 -10.70 -13.62 -13.95
CA THR A 124 -9.90 -13.26 -15.15
C THR A 124 -8.53 -13.96 -15.24
N SER A 125 -8.25 -14.89 -16.15
CA SER A 125 -8.85 -15.34 -17.43
C SER A 125 -8.51 -16.83 -17.65
N PRO A 126 -9.32 -17.62 -18.39
CA PRO A 126 -9.20 -17.66 -19.86
C PRO A 126 -10.54 -17.93 -20.57
N GLU A 127 -11.00 -17.01 -21.42
CA GLU A 127 -11.96 -17.34 -22.49
C GLU A 127 -11.28 -17.10 -23.84
N ASP A 128 -10.12 -17.74 -24.03
CA ASP A 128 -9.77 -18.29 -25.33
C ASP A 128 -10.48 -19.66 -25.40
N ASP A 129 -11.78 -19.65 -25.75
CA ASP A 129 -12.45 -20.85 -26.23
C ASP A 129 -12.76 -20.61 -27.72
N GLU A 130 -11.95 -21.28 -28.53
CA GLU A 130 -12.18 -21.50 -29.95
C GLU A 130 -13.62 -21.99 -30.15
N THR A 131 -14.47 -21.22 -30.81
CA THR A 131 -15.57 -21.80 -31.60
C THR A 131 -15.38 -21.39 -33.04
N TYR A 132 -14.64 -22.26 -33.72
CA TYR A 132 -14.75 -22.51 -35.14
C TYR A 132 -16.09 -23.22 -35.40
N GLU A 133 -17.01 -22.57 -36.11
CA GLU A 133 -18.16 -23.12 -36.88
C GLU A 133 -18.98 -21.88 -37.35
N PHE A 134 -19.27 -21.58 -38.62
CA PHE A 134 -19.29 -22.29 -39.92
C PHE A 134 -18.85 -21.34 -41.04
#